data_AF-U4K9G4-F1
#
_entry.id   AF-U4K9G4-F1
#
_cell.length_a   1.000
_cell.length_b   1.000
_cell.length_c   1.000
_cell.angle_alpha   90.00
_cell.angle_beta   90.00
_cell.angle_gamma   90.00
#
_symmetry.space_group_name_H-M   'P 1'
#
loop_
_entity.id
_entity.type
_entity.pdbx_description
1 polymer ?
#
loop_
_entity_poly.entity_id
_entity_poly.type
_entity_poly.pdbx_seq_one_letter_code
_entity_poly.pdbx_strand_id
1 'polypeptide(L)'
;MSSGNWWEFYFIRYFIGSVLGALIILAIALHPDSGVSSVISEYTNFKALEVKDITAPFLLSLLFLGAAFCYIASAPVLVLHSLRYRFRFERGLGSPIWFKVFFVLSFIAVYYAICISLDFDLLMGIMAIPAFLVIYGQCFLFLITYLNPNTKFFDYYQQLAKNRAKDNAARKEFVESYRHLREHGNAFLILLCEAALGLALFSCSSVNALVIVGLFWLIPTLPVWFMATYLESRVKDV
;
A
#
# COMPACT_ATOMS: atom_id res chain seq x y z
N MET A 1 17.15 -15.30 20.86
CA MET A 1 17.00 -15.68 19.45
C MET A 1 18.22 -15.20 18.69
N SER A 2 18.81 -16.06 17.86
CA SER A 2 19.88 -15.65 16.94
C SER A 2 19.36 -14.55 16.02
N SER A 3 20.18 -13.52 15.80
CA SER A 3 19.93 -12.37 14.93
C SER A 3 19.77 -12.72 13.43
N GLY A 4 19.59 -13.99 13.09
CA GLY A 4 19.62 -14.51 11.72
C GLY A 4 18.29 -14.40 10.97
N ASN A 5 17.15 -14.73 11.58
CA ASN A 5 15.95 -15.05 10.79
C ASN A 5 15.05 -13.86 10.42
N TRP A 6 15.56 -12.63 10.49
CA TRP A 6 14.75 -11.45 10.16
C TRP A 6 14.27 -11.48 8.70
N TRP A 7 15.07 -12.05 7.79
CA TRP A 7 14.73 -12.17 6.37
C TRP A 7 13.55 -13.11 6.11
N GLU A 8 13.26 -14.09 6.98
CA GLU A 8 12.16 -15.05 6.78
C GLU A 8 10.81 -14.32 6.76
N PHE A 9 10.66 -13.32 7.63
CA PHE A 9 9.48 -12.48 7.66
C PHE A 9 9.37 -11.58 6.44
N TYR A 10 10.49 -11.11 5.88
CA TYR A 10 10.47 -10.34 4.63
C TYR A 10 10.17 -11.24 3.44
N PHE A 11 10.78 -12.42 3.38
CA PHE A 11 10.56 -13.40 2.32
C PHE A 11 9.09 -13.79 2.24
N ILE A 12 8.45 -14.18 3.35
CA ILE A 12 7.02 -14.56 3.34
C ILE A 12 6.13 -13.39 2.92
N ARG A 13 6.40 -12.18 3.41
CA ARG A 13 5.62 -10.97 3.07
C ARG A 13 5.63 -10.66 1.57
N TYR A 14 6.82 -10.68 0.98
CA TYR A 14 7.00 -10.21 -0.39
C TYR A 14 6.95 -11.34 -1.41
N PHE A 15 7.19 -12.59 -1.05
CA PHE A 15 7.16 -13.71 -2.00
C PHE A 15 5.74 -13.96 -2.52
N ILE A 16 4.75 -14.11 -1.62
CA ILE A 16 3.35 -14.33 -2.02
C ILE A 16 2.83 -13.12 -2.81
N GLY A 17 3.18 -11.91 -2.35
CA GLY A 17 2.86 -10.69 -3.09
C GLY A 17 3.51 -10.66 -4.47
N SER A 18 4.79 -11.03 -4.60
CA SER A 18 5.48 -11.07 -5.90
C SER A 18 4.79 -12.02 -6.89
N VAL A 19 4.30 -13.17 -6.42
CA VAL A 19 3.52 -14.10 -7.25
C VAL A 19 2.19 -13.47 -7.67
N LEU A 20 1.45 -12.85 -6.74
CA LEU A 20 0.19 -12.18 -7.09
C LEU A 20 0.40 -10.99 -8.03
N GLY A 21 1.36 -10.12 -7.74
CA GLY A 21 1.73 -8.99 -8.57
C GLY A 21 2.11 -9.41 -9.98
N ALA A 22 2.86 -10.50 -10.14
CA ALA A 22 3.14 -11.09 -11.44
C ALA A 22 1.87 -11.48 -12.20
N LEU A 23 0.92 -12.15 -11.53
CA LEU A 23 -0.37 -12.53 -12.13
C LEU A 23 -1.21 -11.31 -12.51
N ILE A 24 -1.22 -10.26 -11.69
CA ILE A 24 -1.92 -9.00 -11.97
C ILE A 24 -1.31 -8.33 -13.21
N ILE A 25 0.01 -8.25 -13.29
CA ILE A 25 0.69 -7.65 -14.45
C ILE A 25 0.40 -8.44 -15.71
N LEU A 26 0.40 -9.78 -15.66
CA LEU A 26 -0.02 -10.61 -16.79
C LEU A 26 -1.47 -10.33 -17.17
N ALA A 27 -2.39 -10.21 -16.20
CA ALA A 27 -3.78 -9.90 -16.48
C ALA A 27 -3.93 -8.53 -17.17
N ILE A 28 -3.23 -7.49 -16.68
CA ILE A 28 -3.23 -6.16 -17.30
C ILE A 28 -2.62 -6.21 -18.71
N ALA A 29 -1.54 -6.95 -18.90
CA ALA A 29 -0.86 -7.03 -20.20
C ALA A 29 -1.65 -7.84 -21.25
N LEU A 30 -2.28 -8.95 -20.83
CA LEU A 30 -2.72 -9.99 -21.76
C LEU A 30 -4.23 -10.16 -21.83
N HIS A 31 -4.98 -9.69 -20.83
CA HIS A 31 -6.42 -9.89 -20.83
C HIS A 31 -7.07 -8.99 -21.90
N PRO A 32 -7.93 -9.53 -22.79
CA PRO A 32 -8.54 -8.77 -23.88
C PRO A 32 -9.30 -7.52 -23.42
N ASP A 33 -9.93 -7.61 -22.26
CA ASP A 33 -10.71 -6.50 -21.68
C ASP A 33 -9.85 -5.46 -20.94
N SER A 34 -8.53 -5.66 -20.83
CA SER A 34 -7.67 -4.63 -20.25
C SER A 34 -7.47 -3.50 -21.25
N GLY A 35 -7.70 -2.26 -20.82
CA GLY A 35 -7.61 -1.09 -21.68
C GLY A 35 -6.20 -0.82 -22.25
N VAL A 36 -5.17 -1.46 -21.68
CA VAL A 36 -3.76 -1.34 -22.13
C VAL A 36 -3.25 -2.59 -22.86
N SER A 37 -4.06 -3.65 -22.98
CA SER A 37 -3.62 -4.89 -23.65
C SER A 37 -3.30 -4.66 -25.13
N SER A 38 -4.09 -3.85 -25.83
CA SER A 38 -3.80 -3.44 -27.22
C SER A 38 -2.45 -2.76 -27.34
N VAL A 39 -2.19 -1.77 -26.49
CA VAL A 39 -0.91 -1.03 -26.46
C VAL A 39 0.25 -1.96 -26.15
N ILE A 40 0.13 -2.83 -25.15
CA ILE A 40 1.21 -3.76 -24.77
C ILE A 40 1.45 -4.80 -25.87
N SER A 41 0.40 -5.26 -26.55
CA SER A 41 0.50 -6.22 -27.65
C SER A 41 1.23 -5.69 -28.88
N GLU A 42 1.36 -4.37 -29.04
CA GLU A 42 2.20 -3.77 -30.08
C GLU A 42 3.70 -3.95 -29.80
N TYR A 43 4.09 -3.98 -28.53
CA TYR A 43 5.48 -4.13 -28.10
C TYR A 43 5.85 -5.56 -27.71
N THR A 44 4.87 -6.47 -27.67
CA THR A 44 5.06 -7.83 -27.16
C THR A 44 4.24 -8.85 -27.95
N ASN A 45 4.87 -9.96 -28.36
CA ASN A 45 4.19 -11.04 -29.06
C ASN A 45 3.78 -12.19 -28.12
N PHE A 46 3.03 -11.88 -27.07
CA PHE A 46 2.59 -12.89 -26.10
C PHE A 46 1.60 -13.91 -26.67
N LYS A 47 0.93 -13.61 -27.80
CA LYS A 47 0.08 -14.57 -28.51
C LYS A 47 0.87 -15.75 -29.09
N ALA A 48 2.18 -15.59 -29.28
CA ALA A 48 3.08 -16.64 -29.74
C ALA A 48 3.74 -17.43 -28.60
N LEU A 49 3.39 -17.13 -27.33
CA LEU A 49 4.00 -17.82 -26.19
C LEU A 49 3.47 -19.27 -26.11
N GLU A 50 4.32 -20.23 -26.42
CA GLU A 50 4.01 -21.65 -26.24
C GLU A 50 4.47 -22.14 -24.86
N VAL A 51 3.93 -23.29 -24.40
CA VAL A 51 4.33 -23.88 -23.10
C VAL A 51 5.84 -24.14 -23.04
N LYS A 52 6.47 -24.46 -24.17
CA LYS A 52 7.93 -24.66 -24.29
C LYS A 52 8.75 -23.40 -24.03
N ASP A 53 8.13 -22.22 -24.19
CA ASP A 53 8.77 -20.91 -23.98
C ASP A 53 8.71 -20.47 -22.50
N ILE A 54 7.94 -21.19 -21.66
CA ILE A 54 7.92 -21.02 -20.21
C ILE A 54 9.20 -21.61 -19.61
N THR A 55 10.27 -20.84 -19.71
CA THR A 55 11.59 -21.18 -19.21
C THR A 55 11.83 -20.59 -17.82
N ALA A 56 12.82 -21.12 -17.09
CA ALA A 56 13.19 -20.57 -15.78
C ALA A 56 13.56 -19.06 -15.83
N PRO A 57 14.32 -18.56 -16.82
CA PRO A 57 14.57 -17.12 -16.97
C PRO A 57 13.27 -16.31 -17.15
N PHE A 58 12.32 -16.79 -17.95
CA PHE A 58 11.03 -16.12 -18.13
C PHE A 58 10.26 -16.02 -16.82
N LEU A 59 10.13 -17.13 -16.09
CA LEU A 59 9.46 -17.16 -14.78
C LEU A 59 10.16 -16.26 -13.75
N LEU A 60 11.48 -16.21 -13.78
CA LEU A 60 12.26 -15.35 -12.91
C LEU A 60 12.05 -13.87 -13.25
N SER A 61 12.07 -13.49 -14.53
CA SER A 61 11.77 -12.12 -14.98
C SER A 61 10.36 -11.71 -14.57
N LEU A 62 9.39 -12.60 -14.70
CA LEU A 62 8.02 -12.36 -14.27
C LEU A 62 7.93 -12.16 -12.75
N LEU A 63 8.63 -13.00 -11.97
CA LEU A 63 8.70 -12.86 -10.51
C LEU A 63 9.36 -11.53 -10.10
N PHE A 64 10.42 -11.09 -10.80
CA PHE A 64 11.03 -9.77 -10.56
C PHE A 64 10.06 -8.62 -10.84
N LEU A 65 9.30 -8.70 -11.93
CA LEU A 65 8.30 -7.69 -12.28
C LEU A 65 7.16 -7.68 -11.25
N GLY A 66 6.71 -8.85 -10.82
CA GLY A 66 5.76 -9.03 -9.73
C GLY A 66 6.27 -8.47 -8.40
N ALA A 67 7.55 -8.69 -8.07
CA ALA A 67 8.17 -8.13 -6.87
C ALA A 67 8.24 -6.60 -6.92
N ALA A 68 8.57 -6.02 -8.06
CA ALA A 68 8.56 -4.57 -8.27
C ALA A 68 7.15 -3.99 -8.08
N PHE A 69 6.14 -4.63 -8.67
CA PHE A 69 4.75 -4.24 -8.49
C PHE A 69 4.31 -4.36 -7.03
N CYS A 70 4.60 -5.47 -6.36
CA CYS A 70 4.32 -5.69 -4.96
C CYS A 70 4.93 -4.60 -4.07
N TYR A 71 6.17 -4.19 -4.35
CA TYR A 71 6.83 -3.10 -3.64
C TYR A 71 6.07 -1.77 -3.80
N ILE A 72 5.72 -1.38 -5.04
CA ILE A 72 4.95 -0.17 -5.34
C ILE A 72 3.56 -0.23 -4.70
N ALA A 73 2.86 -1.35 -4.85
CA ALA A 73 1.54 -1.57 -4.27
C ALA A 73 1.56 -1.50 -2.74
N SER A 74 2.66 -1.90 -2.09
CA SER A 74 2.81 -1.87 -0.63
C SER A 74 3.00 -0.47 -0.03
N ALA A 75 3.21 0.57 -0.85
CA ALA A 75 3.49 1.93 -0.38
C ALA A 75 2.46 2.48 0.65
N PRO A 76 1.15 2.23 0.52
CA PRO A 76 0.18 2.63 1.54
C PRO A 76 0.40 2.01 2.92
N VAL A 77 0.97 0.81 2.99
CA VAL A 77 1.30 0.15 4.26
C VAL A 77 2.37 0.94 5.02
N LEU A 78 3.29 1.61 4.31
CA LEU A 78 4.29 2.48 4.92
C LEU A 78 3.64 3.70 5.58
N VAL A 79 2.65 4.32 4.94
CA VAL A 79 1.89 5.46 5.51
C VAL A 79 1.11 5.02 6.74
N LEU A 80 0.43 3.88 6.67
CA LEU A 80 -0.28 3.33 7.83
C LEU A 80 0.68 3.02 8.98
N HIS A 81 1.89 2.52 8.67
CA HIS A 81 2.91 2.25 9.67
C HIS A 81 3.41 3.53 10.33
N SER A 82 3.71 4.58 9.56
CA SER A 82 4.24 5.84 10.08
C SER A 82 3.20 6.58 10.92
N LEU A 83 1.94 6.61 10.48
CA LEU A 83 0.82 7.27 11.17
C LEU A 83 0.11 6.41 12.21
N ARG A 84 0.62 5.20 12.50
CA ARG A 84 -0.07 4.25 13.40
C ARG A 84 -0.35 4.76 14.81
N TYR A 85 0.37 5.78 15.26
CA TYR A 85 0.14 6.44 16.55
C TYR A 85 -1.27 7.05 16.68
N ARG A 86 -1.96 7.26 15.54
CA ARG A 86 -3.36 7.69 15.46
C ARG A 86 -4.35 6.55 15.74
N PHE A 87 -3.97 5.29 15.57
CA PHE A 87 -4.81 4.13 15.88
C PHE A 87 -4.73 3.79 17.37
N ARG A 88 -5.34 4.64 18.21
CA ARG A 88 -5.50 4.35 19.64
C ARG A 88 -6.75 3.52 19.86
N PHE A 89 -6.57 2.22 20.11
CA PHE A 89 -7.66 1.28 20.41
C PHE A 89 -8.12 1.32 21.88
N GLU A 90 -7.85 2.41 22.59
CA GLU A 90 -8.31 2.60 23.97
C GLU A 90 -9.84 2.83 23.94
N ARG A 91 -10.58 2.02 24.72
CA ARG A 91 -12.04 2.13 24.86
C ARG A 91 -12.40 3.56 25.26
N GLY A 92 -13.18 4.26 24.42
CA GLY A 92 -13.99 5.37 24.91
C GLY A 92 -14.03 6.66 24.11
N LEU A 93 -13.54 6.74 22.86
CA LEU A 93 -13.78 7.89 21.99
C LEU A 93 -14.02 7.41 20.57
N GLY A 94 -15.23 6.89 20.32
CA GLY A 94 -15.71 6.81 18.94
C GLY A 94 -15.62 8.22 18.36
N SER A 95 -14.92 8.39 17.23
CA SER A 95 -14.95 9.66 16.50
C SER A 95 -16.41 10.11 16.39
N PRO A 96 -16.74 11.40 16.60
CA PRO A 96 -18.11 11.88 16.50
C PRO A 96 -18.74 11.34 15.22
N ILE A 97 -20.01 10.91 15.26
CA ILE A 97 -20.66 10.30 14.09
C ILE A 97 -20.56 11.21 12.86
N TRP A 98 -20.63 12.54 13.07
CA TRP A 98 -20.41 13.57 12.07
C TRP A 98 -19.06 13.48 11.35
N PHE A 99 -18.00 13.06 12.04
CA PHE A 99 -16.70 12.87 11.41
C PHE A 99 -16.71 11.71 10.41
N LYS A 100 -17.41 10.62 10.74
CA LYS A 100 -17.59 9.46 9.84
C LYS A 100 -18.47 9.83 8.66
N VAL A 101 -19.56 10.55 8.91
CA VAL A 101 -20.45 11.05 7.85
C VAL A 101 -19.69 12.00 6.93
N PHE A 102 -18.93 12.94 7.49
CA PHE A 102 -18.09 13.85 6.71
C PHE A 102 -17.14 13.08 5.80
N PHE A 103 -16.35 12.14 6.35
CA PHE A 103 -15.43 11.31 5.56
C PHE A 103 -16.12 10.63 4.37
N VAL A 104 -17.27 10.00 4.59
CA VAL A 104 -18.00 9.29 3.53
C VAL A 104 -18.55 10.27 2.50
N LEU A 105 -19.17 11.37 2.91
CA LEU A 105 -19.73 12.35 1.98
C LEU A 105 -18.65 13.05 1.15
N SER A 106 -17.52 13.43 1.77
CA SER A 106 -16.39 14.02 1.05
C SER A 106 -15.70 13.00 0.14
N PHE A 107 -15.62 11.73 0.54
CA PHE A 107 -15.15 10.66 -0.34
C PHE A 107 -16.02 10.55 -1.59
N ILE A 108 -17.34 10.42 -1.42
CA ILE A 108 -18.29 10.29 -2.54
C ILE A 108 -18.23 11.53 -3.43
N ALA A 109 -18.24 12.73 -2.85
CA ALA A 109 -18.22 13.98 -3.61
C ALA A 109 -16.94 14.14 -4.44
N VAL A 110 -15.76 13.91 -3.84
CA VAL A 110 -14.48 14.00 -4.56
C VAL A 110 -14.39 12.91 -5.62
N TYR A 111 -14.82 11.68 -5.30
CA TYR A 111 -14.77 10.59 -6.25
C TYR A 111 -15.65 10.84 -7.47
N TYR A 112 -16.89 11.27 -7.23
CA TYR A 112 -17.84 11.61 -8.28
C TYR A 112 -17.33 12.75 -9.17
N ALA A 113 -16.75 13.80 -8.56
CA ALA A 113 -16.13 14.89 -9.30
C ALA A 113 -14.98 14.42 -10.20
N ILE A 114 -14.13 13.49 -9.72
CA ILE A 114 -13.06 12.89 -10.52
C ILE A 114 -13.64 12.06 -11.67
N CYS A 115 -14.64 11.22 -11.41
CA CYS A 115 -15.27 10.38 -12.43
C CYS A 115 -15.85 11.23 -13.57
N ILE A 116 -16.51 12.35 -13.26
CA ILE A 116 -16.99 13.29 -14.28
C ILE A 116 -15.81 13.97 -15.00
N SER A 117 -14.82 14.46 -14.26
CA SER A 117 -13.73 15.24 -14.84
C SER A 117 -12.80 14.43 -15.76
N LEU A 118 -12.76 13.11 -15.56
CA LEU A 118 -11.97 12.17 -16.35
C LEU A 118 -12.83 11.31 -17.30
N ASP A 119 -14.14 11.62 -17.42
CA ASP A 119 -15.09 10.90 -18.25
C ASP A 119 -15.07 9.37 -18.04
N PHE A 120 -15.04 8.94 -16.78
CA PHE A 120 -15.05 7.51 -16.44
C PHE A 120 -16.38 6.87 -16.84
N ASP A 121 -16.30 5.76 -17.58
CA ASP A 121 -17.43 4.85 -17.69
C ASP A 121 -17.70 4.14 -16.35
N LEU A 122 -18.86 3.50 -16.25
CA LEU A 122 -19.30 2.85 -15.01
C LEU A 122 -18.33 1.75 -14.54
N LEU A 123 -17.76 0.96 -15.45
CA LEU A 123 -16.90 -0.16 -15.11
C LEU A 123 -15.54 0.36 -14.60
N MET A 124 -14.91 1.28 -15.33
CA MET A 124 -13.70 1.98 -14.89
C MET A 124 -13.93 2.65 -13.54
N GLY A 125 -15.07 3.31 -13.39
CA GLY A 125 -15.51 3.90 -12.14
C GLY A 125 -15.72 2.89 -11.01
N ILE A 126 -16.11 1.64 -11.25
CA ILE A 126 -16.20 0.64 -10.18
C ILE A 126 -14.80 0.08 -9.84
N MET A 127 -13.98 -0.19 -10.85
CA MET A 127 -12.64 -0.77 -10.69
C MET A 127 -11.66 0.16 -9.99
N ALA A 128 -11.81 1.48 -10.14
CA ALA A 128 -10.95 2.47 -9.49
C ALA A 128 -11.32 2.77 -8.02
N ILE A 129 -12.52 2.41 -7.54
CA ILE A 129 -12.99 2.70 -6.16
C ILE A 129 -12.00 2.18 -5.10
N PRO A 130 -11.54 0.91 -5.13
CA PRO A 130 -10.64 0.40 -4.10
C PRO A 130 -9.33 1.19 -4.04
N ALA A 131 -8.75 1.53 -5.19
CA ALA A 131 -7.52 2.31 -5.23
C ALA A 131 -7.72 3.74 -4.72
N PHE A 132 -8.81 4.37 -5.15
CA PHE A 132 -9.17 5.70 -4.70
C PHE A 132 -9.42 5.75 -3.20
N LEU A 133 -10.09 4.75 -2.61
CA LEU A 133 -10.28 4.64 -1.17
C LEU A 133 -8.96 4.57 -0.40
N VAL A 134 -7.98 3.83 -0.92
CA VAL A 134 -6.64 3.74 -0.32
C VAL A 134 -5.92 5.07 -0.38
N ILE A 135 -5.93 5.77 -1.52
CA ILE A 135 -5.30 7.09 -1.68
C ILE A 135 -6.01 8.12 -0.78
N TYR A 136 -7.33 8.20 -0.88
CA TYR A 136 -8.16 9.12 -0.12
C TYR A 136 -7.99 8.94 1.39
N GLY A 137 -8.02 7.69 1.87
CA GLY A 137 -7.82 7.36 3.27
C GLY A 137 -6.46 7.84 3.79
N GLN A 138 -5.39 7.67 3.01
CA GLN A 138 -4.06 8.17 3.38
C GLN A 138 -3.98 9.70 3.42
N CYS A 139 -4.48 10.37 2.37
CA CYS A 139 -4.55 11.83 2.32
C CYS A 139 -5.37 12.39 3.49
N PHE A 140 -6.49 11.75 3.82
CA PHE A 140 -7.32 12.12 4.95
C PHE A 140 -6.59 11.93 6.29
N LEU A 141 -5.85 10.83 6.48
CA LEU A 141 -5.03 10.63 7.68
C LEU A 141 -3.94 11.71 7.85
N PHE A 142 -3.31 12.13 6.75
CA PHE A 142 -2.38 13.26 6.78
C PHE A 142 -3.07 14.58 7.08
N LEU A 143 -4.23 14.84 6.47
CA LEU A 143 -5.02 16.05 6.74
C LEU A 143 -5.40 16.15 8.21
N ILE A 144 -5.94 15.09 8.82
CA ILE A 144 -6.24 15.06 10.26
C ILE A 144 -4.96 15.32 11.06
N THR A 145 -3.85 14.72 10.62
CA THR A 145 -2.58 14.85 11.32
C THR A 145 -2.05 16.28 11.31
N TYR A 146 -2.20 16.97 10.19
CA TYR A 146 -1.85 18.36 10.01
C TYR A 146 -2.79 19.31 10.78
N LEU A 147 -4.11 19.08 10.71
CA LEU A 147 -5.12 19.90 11.39
C LEU A 147 -5.14 19.72 12.91
N ASN A 148 -4.76 18.55 13.39
CA ASN A 148 -4.61 18.26 14.81
C ASN A 148 -3.15 17.89 15.08
N PRO A 149 -2.21 18.85 15.01
CA PRO A 149 -0.79 18.62 15.21
C PRO A 149 -0.60 18.24 16.68
N ASN A 150 -0.77 16.97 16.98
CA ASN A 150 -0.57 16.44 18.30
C ASN A 150 0.93 16.22 18.43
N THR A 151 1.57 16.89 19.39
CA THR A 151 2.98 16.68 19.77
C THR A 151 3.32 15.22 20.04
N LYS A 152 2.27 14.40 20.28
CA LYS A 152 2.29 12.96 20.47
C LYS A 152 2.91 12.13 19.35
N PHE A 153 3.23 12.67 18.18
CA PHE A 153 3.96 11.88 17.15
C PHE A 153 5.33 11.46 17.67
N PHE A 154 6.18 12.41 18.07
CA PHE A 154 7.49 12.10 18.63
C PHE A 154 7.37 11.30 19.93
N ASP A 155 6.53 11.76 20.87
CA ASP A 155 6.34 11.10 22.16
C ASP A 155 5.93 9.63 22.02
N TYR A 156 5.07 9.32 21.05
CA TYR A 156 4.65 7.94 20.79
C TYR A 156 5.85 7.06 20.39
N TYR A 157 6.67 7.50 19.43
CA TYR A 157 7.83 6.74 18.98
C TYR A 157 8.91 6.64 20.05
N GLN A 158 9.14 7.72 20.79
CA GLN A 158 10.05 7.74 21.93
C GLN A 158 9.61 6.74 23.02
N GLN A 159 8.34 6.79 23.44
CA GLN A 159 7.79 5.87 24.44
C GLN A 159 7.82 4.42 23.95
N LEU A 160 7.53 4.18 22.67
CA LEU A 160 7.61 2.86 22.08
C LEU A 160 9.03 2.30 22.12
N ALA A 161 10.04 3.12 21.76
CA ALA A 161 11.45 2.75 21.83
C ALA A 161 11.87 2.45 23.29
N LYS A 162 11.57 3.36 24.23
CA LYS A 162 11.84 3.17 25.67
C LYS A 162 11.19 1.90 26.21
N ASN A 163 9.95 1.62 25.82
CA ASN A 163 9.25 0.41 26.25
C ASN A 163 9.84 -0.87 25.66
N ARG A 164 10.39 -0.84 24.45
CA ARG A 164 11.05 -2.00 23.83
C ARG A 164 12.44 -2.26 24.38
N ALA A 165 13.14 -1.22 24.84
CA ALA A 165 14.47 -1.34 25.43
C ALA A 165 14.49 -1.96 26.84
N LYS A 166 13.34 -2.00 27.53
CA LYS A 166 13.22 -2.58 28.87
C LYS A 166 13.53 -4.09 28.84
N ASP A 167 14.50 -4.50 29.65
CA ASP A 167 14.89 -5.90 29.76
C ASP A 167 13.90 -6.70 30.63
N ASN A 168 12.96 -7.39 29.98
CA ASN A 168 11.97 -8.25 30.63
C ASN A 168 11.60 -9.40 29.68
N ALA A 169 11.75 -10.65 30.15
CA ALA A 169 11.53 -11.85 29.32
C ALA A 169 10.09 -11.96 28.80
N ALA A 170 9.08 -11.82 29.66
CA ALA A 170 7.67 -11.87 29.25
C ALA A 170 7.33 -10.77 28.23
N ARG A 171 7.93 -9.59 28.36
CA ARG A 171 7.79 -8.50 27.38
C ARG A 171 8.43 -8.85 26.05
N LYS A 172 9.61 -9.47 26.02
CA LYS A 172 10.27 -9.89 24.77
C LYS A 172 9.40 -10.90 24.01
N GLU A 173 8.88 -11.92 24.70
CA GLU A 173 7.97 -12.92 24.13
C GLU A 173 6.66 -12.29 23.61
N PHE A 174 6.09 -11.34 24.36
CA PHE A 174 4.92 -10.59 23.92
C PHE A 174 5.21 -9.74 22.66
N VAL A 175 6.38 -9.08 22.62
CA VAL A 175 6.81 -8.29 21.47
C VAL A 175 6.97 -9.14 20.22
N GLU A 176 7.54 -10.33 20.39
CA GLU A 176 7.72 -11.27 19.30
C GLU A 176 6.38 -11.80 18.78
N SER A 177 5.49 -12.19 19.69
CA SER A 177 4.15 -12.69 19.34
C SER A 177 3.36 -11.68 18.50
N TYR A 178 3.31 -10.41 18.91
CA TYR A 178 2.61 -9.41 18.10
C TYR A 178 3.38 -9.03 16.83
N ARG A 179 4.71 -9.14 16.80
CA ARG A 179 5.53 -8.87 15.61
C ARG A 179 5.14 -9.83 14.50
N HIS A 180 5.08 -11.13 14.79
CA HIS A 180 4.58 -12.14 13.86
C HIS A 180 3.17 -11.84 13.37
N LEU A 181 2.24 -11.57 14.29
CA LEU A 181 0.85 -11.23 13.94
C LEU A 181 0.78 -10.05 12.96
N ARG A 182 1.60 -9.03 13.21
CA ARG A 182 1.67 -7.84 12.36
C ARG A 182 2.32 -8.14 11.00
N GLU A 183 3.36 -8.95 10.96
CA GLU A 183 4.04 -9.31 9.71
C GLU A 183 3.12 -10.11 8.79
N HIS A 184 2.35 -11.06 9.32
CA HIS A 184 1.30 -11.75 8.56
C HIS A 184 0.16 -10.80 8.14
N GLY A 185 -0.33 -9.96 9.06
CA GLY A 185 -1.36 -8.97 8.74
C GLY A 185 -0.91 -8.00 7.63
N ASN A 186 0.36 -7.57 7.65
CA ASN A 186 0.93 -6.74 6.61
C ASN A 186 1.00 -7.47 5.26
N ALA A 187 1.33 -8.78 5.24
CA ALA A 187 1.35 -9.55 4.00
C ALA A 187 -0.04 -9.54 3.32
N PHE A 188 -1.11 -9.83 4.07
CA PHE A 188 -2.46 -9.81 3.52
C PHE A 188 -2.92 -8.40 3.11
N LEU A 189 -2.51 -7.38 3.85
CA LEU A 189 -2.81 -6.00 3.49
C LEU A 189 -2.11 -5.59 2.18
N ILE A 190 -0.89 -6.07 1.93
CA ILE A 190 -0.19 -5.87 0.65
C ILE A 190 -1.00 -6.51 -0.49
N LEU A 191 -1.49 -7.74 -0.34
CA LEU A 191 -2.30 -8.39 -1.38
C LEU A 191 -3.57 -7.59 -1.70
N LEU A 192 -4.22 -7.00 -0.68
CA LEU A 192 -5.37 -6.12 -0.88
C LEU A 192 -4.98 -4.85 -1.65
N CYS A 193 -3.84 -4.25 -1.30
CA CYS A 193 -3.31 -3.09 -2.02
C CYS A 193 -2.91 -3.42 -3.46
N GLU A 194 -2.33 -4.59 -3.71
CA GLU A 194 -2.01 -5.10 -5.05
C GLU A 194 -3.27 -5.26 -5.89
N ALA A 195 -4.32 -5.89 -5.34
CA ALA A 195 -5.59 -6.02 -6.01
C ALA A 195 -6.23 -4.65 -6.30
N ALA A 196 -6.22 -3.74 -5.32
CA ALA A 196 -6.78 -2.40 -5.50
C ALA A 196 -6.07 -1.61 -6.60
N LEU A 197 -4.73 -1.56 -6.57
CA LEU A 197 -3.94 -0.89 -7.61
C LEU A 197 -4.09 -1.60 -8.96
N GLY A 198 -4.08 -2.94 -8.96
CA GLY A 198 -4.24 -3.76 -10.16
C GLY A 198 -5.55 -3.49 -10.88
N LEU A 199 -6.67 -3.39 -10.16
CA LEU A 199 -7.97 -3.06 -10.74
C LEU A 199 -7.97 -1.66 -11.38
N ALA A 200 -7.39 -0.66 -10.73
CA ALA A 200 -7.31 0.69 -11.28
C ALA A 200 -6.42 0.77 -12.53
N LEU A 201 -5.30 0.03 -12.54
CA LEU A 201 -4.43 -0.05 -13.72
C LEU A 201 -5.07 -0.86 -14.86
N PHE A 202 -5.86 -1.88 -14.55
CA PHE A 202 -6.58 -2.67 -15.54
C PHE A 202 -7.58 -1.82 -16.33
N SER A 203 -8.22 -0.86 -15.67
CA SER A 203 -9.13 0.11 -16.29
C SER A 203 -8.43 1.23 -17.08
N CYS A 204 -7.10 1.34 -17.03
CA CYS A 204 -6.40 2.36 -17.80
C CYS A 204 -6.42 2.02 -19.30
N SER A 205 -6.64 3.03 -20.15
CA SER A 205 -6.69 2.90 -21.61
C SER A 205 -5.43 3.40 -22.34
N SER A 206 -4.45 3.90 -21.60
CA SER A 206 -3.19 4.40 -22.17
C SER A 206 -2.02 4.28 -21.19
N VAL A 207 -0.80 4.30 -21.72
CA VAL A 207 0.44 4.32 -20.91
C VAL A 207 0.48 5.56 -20.01
N ASN A 208 0.03 6.71 -20.52
CA ASN A 208 -0.03 7.95 -19.75
C ASN A 208 -0.94 7.79 -18.52
N ALA A 209 -2.11 7.17 -18.69
CA ALA A 209 -3.02 6.88 -17.59
C ALA A 209 -2.38 5.93 -16.55
N LEU A 210 -1.71 4.86 -16.99
CA LEU A 210 -0.97 3.96 -16.09
C LEU A 210 0.06 4.71 -15.24
N VAL A 211 0.87 5.57 -15.88
CA VAL A 211 1.89 6.38 -15.19
C VAL A 211 1.24 7.34 -14.20
N ILE A 212 0.18 8.05 -14.60
CA ILE A 212 -0.52 9.00 -13.74
C ILE A 212 -1.13 8.29 -12.52
N VAL A 213 -1.82 7.16 -12.72
CA VAL A 213 -2.40 6.37 -11.61
C VAL A 213 -1.28 5.89 -10.67
N GLY A 214 -0.17 5.39 -11.21
CA GLY A 214 0.99 4.99 -10.42
C GLY A 214 1.59 6.15 -9.61
N LEU A 215 1.67 7.35 -10.18
CA LEU A 215 2.14 8.54 -9.46
C LEU A 215 1.17 8.92 -8.34
N PHE A 216 -0.14 9.00 -8.61
CA PHE A 216 -1.14 9.32 -7.59
C PHE A 216 -1.19 8.30 -6.45
N TRP A 217 -0.93 7.02 -6.76
CA TRP A 217 -0.79 5.97 -5.75
C TRP A 217 0.36 6.24 -4.76
N LEU A 218 1.47 6.80 -5.26
CA LEU A 218 2.69 7.03 -4.50
C LEU A 218 2.72 8.39 -3.79
N ILE A 219 2.03 9.42 -4.29
CA ILE A 219 2.03 10.78 -3.72
C ILE A 219 1.78 10.79 -2.20
N PRO A 220 0.80 10.06 -1.65
CA PRO A 220 0.55 10.05 -0.21
C PRO A 220 1.74 9.53 0.62
N THR A 221 2.72 8.85 0.02
CA THR A 221 3.86 8.29 0.75
C THR A 221 5.02 9.27 0.95
N LEU A 222 5.09 10.32 0.10
CA LEU A 222 6.16 11.32 0.14
C LEU A 222 6.33 11.99 1.52
N PRO A 223 5.25 12.36 2.25
CA PRO A 223 5.39 12.97 3.57
C PRO A 223 6.11 12.11 4.61
N VAL A 224 6.12 10.78 4.46
CA VAL A 224 6.77 9.86 5.41
C VAL A 224 8.27 10.13 5.53
N TRP A 225 8.92 10.53 4.44
CA TRP A 225 10.33 10.91 4.47
C TRP A 225 10.57 12.08 5.44
N PHE A 226 9.78 13.15 5.33
CA PHE A 226 9.89 14.31 6.22
C PHE A 226 9.59 13.94 7.69
N MET A 227 8.64 13.03 7.92
CA MET A 227 8.34 12.54 9.26
C MET A 227 9.53 11.79 9.88
N ALA A 228 10.22 10.97 9.09
CA ALA A 228 11.43 10.28 9.54
C ALA A 228 12.56 11.28 9.85
N THR A 229 12.80 12.24 8.96
CA THR A 229 13.77 13.32 9.17
C THR A 229 13.47 14.13 10.43
N TYR A 230 12.18 14.39 10.71
CA TYR A 230 11.77 15.05 11.94
C TYR A 230 12.13 14.23 13.19
N LEU A 231 11.84 12.92 13.21
CA LEU A 231 12.22 12.03 14.31
C LEU A 231 13.75 12.02 14.51
N GLU A 232 14.51 11.95 13.41
CA GLU A 232 15.97 11.96 13.43
C GLU A 232 16.52 13.26 14.02
N SER A 233 15.96 14.41 13.63
CA SER A 233 16.37 15.72 14.17
C SER A 233 16.19 15.86 15.68
N ARG A 234 15.31 15.03 16.27
CA ARG A 234 14.93 15.01 17.69
C ARG A 234 15.54 13.84 18.47
N VAL A 235 16.47 13.08 17.87
CA VAL A 235 17.10 11.92 18.54
C VAL A 235 17.80 12.30 19.85
N LYS A 236 18.32 13.53 19.97
CA LYS A 236 18.93 14.04 21.20
C LYS A 236 17.95 14.10 22.38
N ASP A 237 16.64 14.13 22.11
CA ASP A 237 15.58 14.22 23.11
C ASP A 237 15.12 12.83 23.59
N VAL A 238 15.71 11.73 23.10
CA VAL A 238 15.31 10.33 23.40
C VAL A 238 15.86 9.86 24.74
#